data_AF-A0A1H1TEH7-F1
#
_entry.id   AF-A0A1H1TEH7-F1
#
_cell.length_a   1.000
_cell.length_b   1.000
_cell.length_c   1.000
_cell.angle_alpha   90.00
_cell.angle_beta   90.00
_cell.angle_gamma   90.00
#
_symmetry.space_group_name_H-M   'P 1'
#
loop_
_entity.id
_entity.type
_entity.pdbx_description
1 polymer ?
#
loop_
_entity_poly.entity_id
_entity_poly.type
_entity_poly.pdbx_seq_one_letter_code
_entity_poly.pdbx_strand_id
1 'polypeptide(L)'
;MDCWEHETAGQGSVPAVAFCRHCGAALCRDHATVCTDERVRQNGMGSPTRLLPDGRKICCSTCRDAFAESIPVHRDEQRWREFAATGPESAAASC
;
A
#
# COMPACT_ATOMS: atom_id res chain seq x y z
N MET A 1 -24.45 3.09 14.03
CA MET A 1 -23.15 2.43 13.82
C MET A 1 -22.15 3.56 13.73
N ASP A 2 -21.17 3.51 14.61
CA ASP A 2 -20.53 4.72 15.09
C ASP A 2 -19.03 4.66 14.80
N CYS A 3 -18.41 5.84 14.75
CA CYS A 3 -17.02 5.98 14.37
C CYS A 3 -16.12 5.34 15.43
N TRP A 4 -15.40 4.30 15.02
CA TRP A 4 -14.49 3.56 15.89
C TRP A 4 -13.44 4.47 16.53
N GLU A 5 -12.85 5.40 15.78
CA GLU A 5 -11.82 6.33 16.29
C GLU A 5 -12.32 7.27 17.39
N HIS A 6 -13.56 7.78 17.28
CA HIS A 6 -14.13 8.63 18.34
C HIS A 6 -14.50 7.80 19.58
N GLU A 7 -15.01 6.59 19.37
CA GLU A 7 -15.34 5.65 20.44
C GLU A 7 -14.07 5.23 21.21
N THR A 8 -12.98 4.90 20.53
CA THR A 8 -11.70 4.53 21.18
C THR A 8 -11.01 5.71 21.85
N ALA A 9 -11.17 6.93 21.34
CA ALA A 9 -10.67 8.14 21.97
C ALA A 9 -11.55 8.65 23.14
N GLY A 10 -12.70 8.02 23.40
CA GLY A 10 -13.65 8.46 24.43
C GLY A 10 -14.34 9.79 24.11
N GLN A 11 -14.41 10.16 22.83
CA GLN A 11 -14.94 11.44 22.34
C GLN A 11 -16.45 11.38 21.99
N GLY A 12 -17.08 10.22 22.19
CA GLY A 12 -18.51 10.01 22.02
C GLY A 12 -18.90 9.43 20.65
N SER A 13 -20.20 9.16 20.49
CA SER A 13 -20.74 8.48 19.32
C SER A 13 -20.97 9.46 18.17
N VAL A 14 -20.15 9.31 17.13
CA VAL A 14 -20.27 10.04 15.86
C VAL A 14 -20.74 9.06 14.78
N PRO A 15 -21.79 9.36 13.98
CA PRO A 15 -22.28 8.44 12.97
C PRO A 15 -21.22 8.13 11.91
N ALA A 16 -21.02 6.83 11.64
CA ALA A 16 -20.12 6.39 10.59
C ALA A 16 -20.77 6.49 9.20
N VAL A 17 -19.95 6.81 8.20
CA VAL A 17 -20.35 6.96 6.79
C VAL A 17 -19.59 6.03 5.84
N ALA A 18 -18.53 5.39 6.32
CA ALA A 18 -17.70 4.49 5.54
C ALA A 18 -17.06 3.41 6.44
N PHE A 19 -16.43 2.43 5.80
CA PHE A 19 -15.69 1.36 6.46
C PHE A 19 -14.25 1.31 5.97
N CYS A 20 -13.32 1.06 6.89
CA CYS A 20 -11.94 0.76 6.55
C CYS A 20 -11.89 -0.54 5.73
N ARG A 21 -11.27 -0.49 4.54
CA ARG A 21 -11.16 -1.65 3.65
C ARG A 21 -10.22 -2.74 4.19
N HIS A 22 -9.33 -2.38 5.11
CA HIS A 22 -8.33 -3.29 5.68
C HIS A 22 -8.84 -4.04 6.92
N CYS A 23 -9.42 -3.33 7.90
CA CYS A 23 -9.85 -3.92 9.18
C CYS A 23 -11.36 -3.94 9.40
N GLY A 24 -12.15 -3.28 8.55
CA GLY A 24 -13.61 -3.21 8.69
C GLY A 24 -14.12 -2.21 9.75
N ALA A 25 -13.24 -1.41 10.37
CA ALA A 25 -13.67 -0.37 11.31
C ALA A 25 -14.60 0.66 10.65
N ALA A 26 -15.67 1.05 11.34
CA ALA A 26 -16.60 2.07 10.90
C ALA A 26 -16.03 3.47 11.17
N LEU A 27 -16.11 4.38 10.19
CA LEU A 27 -15.44 5.69 10.22
C LEU A 27 -16.41 6.82 9.86
N CYS A 28 -16.32 7.93 10.58
CA CYS A 28 -16.97 9.18 10.20
C CYS A 28 -16.17 9.87 9.07
N ARG A 29 -16.72 10.98 8.56
CA ARG A 29 -16.11 11.74 7.46
C ARG A 29 -14.71 12.26 7.79
N ASP A 30 -14.46 12.64 9.04
CA ASP A 30 -13.19 13.23 9.47
C ASP A 30 -12.09 12.18 9.64
N HIS A 31 -12.48 10.97 10.04
CA HIS A 31 -11.56 9.86 10.26
C HIS A 31 -11.40 8.92 9.05
N ALA A 32 -12.26 9.06 8.03
CA ALA A 32 -12.14 8.33 6.79
C ALA A 32 -11.02 8.94 5.92
N THR A 33 -9.86 8.27 5.85
CA THR A 33 -8.76 8.68 4.96
C THR A 33 -8.75 7.84 3.69
N VAL A 34 -8.35 8.43 2.56
CA VAL A 34 -8.11 7.68 1.32
C VAL A 34 -6.66 7.18 1.32
N CYS A 35 -6.48 5.86 1.34
CA CYS A 35 -5.20 5.23 1.03
C CYS A 35 -5.10 4.91 -0.46
N THR A 36 -3.88 5.01 -0.97
CA THR A 36 -3.50 4.44 -2.27
C THR A 36 -3.00 3.02 -2.10
N ASP A 37 -3.41 2.14 -3.01
CA ASP A 37 -3.04 0.74 -3.04
C ASP A 37 -2.43 0.45 -4.41
N GLU A 38 -1.15 0.09 -4.43
CA GLU A 38 -0.51 -0.32 -5.68
C GLU A 38 -1.17 -1.62 -6.16
N ARG A 39 -1.62 -1.60 -7.42
CA ARG A 39 -2.29 -2.75 -8.01
C ARG A 39 -1.29 -3.51 -8.86
N VAL A 40 -0.88 -4.68 -8.39
CA VAL A 40 0.00 -5.57 -9.16
C VAL A 40 -0.78 -6.77 -9.67
N ARG A 41 -0.71 -7.03 -10.97
CA ARG A 41 -1.17 -8.27 -11.56
C ARG A 41 -0.03 -9.27 -11.61
N GLN A 42 -0.19 -10.38 -10.89
CA GLN A 42 0.70 -11.53 -11.04
C GLN A 42 0.41 -12.20 -12.39
N ASN A 43 1.45 -12.33 -13.22
CA ASN A 43 1.35 -12.99 -14.51
C ASN A 43 1.69 -14.48 -14.36
N GLY A 44 1.05 -15.34 -15.16
CA GLY A 44 1.31 -16.80 -15.11
C GLY A 44 2.75 -17.16 -15.46
N MET A 45 3.41 -16.35 -16.30
CA MET A 45 4.84 -16.36 -16.58
C MET A 45 5.35 -14.93 -16.77
N GLY A 46 6.62 -14.70 -16.42
CA GLY A 46 7.27 -13.39 -16.52
C GLY A 46 7.06 -12.49 -15.30
N SER A 47 7.57 -11.27 -15.39
CA SER A 47 7.51 -10.29 -14.30
C SER A 47 6.06 -9.83 -14.04
N PRO A 48 5.68 -9.55 -12.78
CA PRO A 48 4.40 -8.94 -12.45
C PRO A 48 4.21 -7.59 -13.16
N THR A 49 2.97 -7.25 -13.49
CA THR A 49 2.65 -5.97 -14.15
C THR A 49 1.99 -5.03 -13.16
N ARG A 50 2.54 -3.82 -13.00
CA ARG A 50 1.91 -2.72 -12.26
C ARG A 50 0.74 -2.17 -13.08
N LEU A 51 -0.43 -2.13 -12.48
CA LEU A 51 -1.65 -1.59 -13.07
C LEU A 51 -1.81 -0.13 -12.64
N LEU A 52 -1.88 0.77 -13.62
CA LEU A 52 -2.27 2.16 -13.41
C LEU A 52 -3.76 2.36 -13.78
N PRO A 53 -4.49 3.24 -13.08
CA PRO A 53 -4.08 3.97 -11.89
C PRO A 53 -4.10 3.10 -10.62
N ASP A 54 -3.40 3.57 -9.59
CA ASP A 54 -3.42 2.95 -8.27
C ASP A 54 -4.85 2.87 -7.71
N GLY A 55 -5.11 1.82 -6.96
CA GLY A 55 -6.38 1.65 -6.26
C GLY A 55 -6.54 2.74 -5.21
N ARG A 56 -7.75 3.23 -5.02
CA ARG A 56 -8.11 4.11 -3.90
C ARG A 56 -9.03 3.35 -2.97
N LYS A 57 -8.72 3.36 -1.67
CA LYS A 57 -9.49 2.67 -0.63
C LYS A 57 -9.66 3.58 0.57
N ILE A 58 -10.73 3.39 1.34
CA ILE A 58 -10.91 4.09 2.63
C ILE A 58 -10.18 3.31 3.73
N CYS A 59 -9.48 4.03 4.60
CA CYS A 59 -8.70 3.51 5.72
C CYS A 59 -8.97 4.31 7.00
N CYS A 60 -8.81 3.64 8.15
CA CYS A 60 -8.65 4.30 9.45
C CYS A 60 -7.21 4.82 9.62
N SER A 61 -6.99 5.64 10.65
CA SER A 61 -5.67 6.22 10.91
C SER A 61 -4.63 5.14 11.23
N THR A 62 -5.00 4.16 12.06
CA THR A 62 -4.11 3.06 12.46
C THR A 62 -3.65 2.23 11.26
N CYS A 63 -4.58 1.84 10.37
CA CYS A 63 -4.22 1.08 9.18
C CYS A 63 -3.40 1.93 8.21
N ARG A 64 -3.75 3.21 8.02
CA ARG A 64 -2.95 4.11 7.18
C ARG A 64 -1.51 4.16 7.67
N ASP A 65 -1.29 4.32 8.96
CA ASP A 65 0.05 4.44 9.52
C ASP A 65 0.82 3.12 9.39
N ALA A 66 0.18 1.98 9.71
CA ALA A 66 0.77 0.65 9.52
C ALA A 66 1.12 0.33 8.05
N PHE A 67 0.30 0.79 7.10
CA PHE A 67 0.56 0.59 5.67
C PHE A 67 1.57 1.60 5.11
N ALA A 68 1.63 2.83 5.64
CA ALA A 68 2.67 3.78 5.27
C ALA A 68 4.07 3.27 5.61
N GLU A 69 4.21 2.56 6.74
CA GLU A 69 5.48 1.95 7.16
C GLU A 69 5.84 0.67 6.39
N SER A 70 4.83 -0.02 5.84
CA SER A 70 5.02 -1.31 5.16
C SER A 70 5.01 -1.26 3.64
N ILE A 71 4.84 -0.08 3.01
CA ILE A 71 5.15 0.08 1.59
C ILE A 71 6.65 -0.19 1.43
N PRO A 72 7.08 -1.28 0.77
CA PRO A 72 8.48 -1.47 0.49
C PRO A 72 8.82 -0.54 -0.67
N VAL A 73 9.19 0.70 -0.36
CA VAL A 73 9.74 1.66 -1.33
C VAL A 73 11.01 1.08 -2.01
N HIS A 74 11.57 -0.02 -1.51
CA HIS A 74 12.93 -0.43 -1.86
C HIS A 74 13.13 -1.69 -2.68
N ARG A 75 12.13 -2.52 -3.02
CA ARG A 75 12.44 -3.79 -3.73
C ARG A 75 12.67 -3.62 -5.23
N ASP A 76 11.90 -2.76 -5.90
CA ASP A 76 12.08 -2.54 -7.34
C ASP A 76 13.22 -1.57 -7.65
N GLU A 77 13.47 -0.54 -6.82
CA GLU A 77 14.66 0.31 -6.99
C GLU A 77 15.97 -0.41 -6.62
N GLN A 78 16.01 -1.26 -5.58
CA GLN A 78 17.22 -2.05 -5.28
C GLN A 78 17.50 -3.05 -6.40
N ARG A 79 16.49 -3.77 -6.87
CA ARG A 79 16.66 -4.72 -7.97
C ARG A 79 17.12 -4.02 -9.25
N TRP A 80 16.59 -2.84 -9.57
CA TRP A 80 17.06 -2.04 -10.72
C TRP A 80 18.50 -1.55 -10.55
N ARG A 81 18.90 -1.14 -9.34
CA ARG A 81 20.28 -0.76 -9.02
C ARG A 81 21.24 -1.95 -9.05
N GLU A 82 20.82 -3.14 -8.62
CA GLU A 82 21.59 -4.38 -8.70
C GLU A 82 21.78 -4.81 -10.16
N PHE A 83 20.71 -4.78 -10.98
CA PHE A 83 20.80 -5.03 -12.42
C PHE A 83 21.68 -3.99 -13.15
N ALA A 84 21.64 -2.71 -12.75
CA ALA A 84 22.49 -1.67 -13.31
C ALA A 84 23.96 -1.76 -12.85
N ALA A 85 24.21 -2.31 -11.65
CA ALA A 85 25.56 -2.55 -11.13
C ALA A 85 26.22 -3.78 -11.78
N THR A 86 25.45 -4.79 -12.18
CA THR A 86 25.92 -5.91 -13.01
C THR A 86 25.82 -5.56 -14.49
N GLY A 87 26.62 -4.59 -14.94
CA GLY A 87 26.77 -4.31 -16.38
C GLY A 87 27.25 -5.55 -17.16
N PRO A 88 26.98 -5.64 -18.48
CA PRO A 88 27.21 -6.83 -19.31
C PRO A 88 28.69 -7.12 -19.67
N GLU A 89 29.65 -6.80 -18.81
CA GLU A 89 31.09 -6.86 -19.15
C GLU A 89 31.82 -8.14 -18.73
N SER A 90 31.10 -9.24 -18.46
CA SER A 90 31.74 -10.52 -18.07
C SER A 90 31.74 -11.60 -19.17
N ALA A 91 31.30 -11.29 -20.40
CA ALA A 91 31.15 -12.28 -21.47
C ALA A 91 32.33 -12.37 -22.48
N ALA A 92 33.50 -11.81 -22.18
CA ALA A 92 34.65 -11.87 -23.08
C ALA A 92 35.99 -12.06 -22.36
N ALA A 93 36.21 -13.24 -21.76
CA ALA A 93 37.56 -13.74 -21.45
C ALA A 93 37.53 -15.24 -21.11
N SER A 94 37.33 -16.09 -22.12
CA SER A 94 37.80 -17.48 -22.11
C SER A 94 37.80 -17.99 -23.55
N CYS A 95 38.92 -17.72 -24.24
CA CYS A 95 39.40 -18.50 -25.38
C CYS A 95 40.81 -18.95 -25.03
#